data_AF-A0A180ESI5-F1
#
_entry.id   AF-A0A180ESI5-F1
#
_cell.length_a   1.000
_cell.length_b   1.000
_cell.length_c   1.000
_cell.angle_alpha   90.00
_cell.angle_beta   90.00
_cell.angle_gamma   90.00
#
_symmetry.space_group_name_H-M   'P 1'
#
loop_
_entity.id
_entity.type
_entity.pdbx_description
1 polymer ?
#
loop_
_entity_poly.entity_id
_entity_poly.type
_entity_poly.pdbx_seq_one_letter_code
_entity_poly.pdbx_strand_id
1 'polypeptide(L)'
;MLKPLLLTLPPLLFLATACTTDTPGPIPVDADRLVPMLAEMHLAESLVTEVPVVLRDSMREVFYDGVLSEHGSTQEEFDSLMWIVRQEPAWVDSLYVRAGAYLAERSTQQ
;
A
#
# COMPACT_ATOMS: atom_id res chain seq x y z
N MET A 1 5.43 -55.97 28.88
CA MET A 1 4.17 -55.32 28.47
C MET A 1 4.47 -53.85 28.16
N LEU A 2 4.85 -53.52 26.93
CA LEU A 2 5.07 -52.13 26.52
C LEU A 2 4.93 -51.99 24.99
N LYS A 3 3.88 -51.25 24.57
CA LYS A 3 3.61 -50.59 23.27
C LYS A 3 3.53 -51.47 21.99
N PRO A 4 2.52 -51.19 21.15
CA PRO A 4 2.77 -50.24 20.06
C PRO A 4 1.59 -49.27 19.87
N LEU A 5 1.51 -48.24 20.72
CA LEU A 5 0.60 -47.10 20.54
C LEU A 5 1.32 -45.93 19.84
N LEU A 6 2.24 -46.23 18.91
CA LEU A 6 3.16 -45.24 18.30
C LEU A 6 3.04 -45.13 16.78
N LEU A 7 2.15 -45.92 16.14
CA LEU A 7 2.14 -46.06 14.68
C LEU A 7 1.07 -45.21 13.94
N THR A 8 0.22 -44.48 14.65
CA THR A 8 -0.90 -43.72 14.03
C THR A 8 -0.67 -42.20 13.96
N LEU A 9 0.45 -41.70 14.49
CA LEU A 9 0.82 -40.27 14.46
C LEU A 9 1.38 -39.73 13.10
N PRO A 10 1.88 -40.52 12.12
CA PRO A 10 2.58 -39.92 10.97
C PRO A 10 1.73 -39.16 9.93
N PRO A 11 0.44 -39.45 9.66
CA PRO A 11 -0.25 -38.82 8.52
C PRO A 11 -0.77 -37.40 8.84
N LEU A 12 -0.84 -37.01 10.12
CA LEU A 12 -1.32 -35.68 10.51
C LEU A 12 -0.24 -34.58 10.31
N LEU A 13 1.04 -34.96 10.25
CA LEU A 13 2.15 -34.02 10.14
C LEU A 13 2.36 -33.47 8.70
N PHE A 14 1.73 -34.08 7.69
CA PHE A 14 1.88 -33.70 6.28
C PHE A 14 0.89 -32.64 5.79
N LEU A 15 -0.09 -32.25 6.62
CA LEU A 15 -1.11 -31.24 6.25
C LEU A 15 -0.64 -29.79 6.45
N ALA A 16 0.58 -29.58 6.97
CA ALA A 16 1.11 -28.25 7.29
C ALA A 16 1.99 -27.62 6.20
N THR A 17 2.23 -28.28 5.06
CA THR A 17 3.14 -27.76 4.01
C THR A 17 2.44 -27.12 2.81
N ALA A 18 1.12 -26.90 2.87
CA ALA A 18 0.41 -26.17 1.82
C ALA A 18 0.47 -24.65 2.08
N CYS A 19 1.67 -24.06 2.08
CA CYS A 19 1.82 -22.64 1.79
C CYS A 19 1.57 -22.48 0.29
N THR A 20 0.32 -22.30 -0.11
CA THR A 20 0.03 -21.78 -1.44
C THR A 20 0.37 -20.28 -1.41
N THR A 21 1.43 -19.90 -2.12
CA THR A 21 1.69 -18.50 -2.43
C THR A 21 0.69 -18.12 -3.51
N ASP A 22 -0.53 -17.80 -3.10
CA ASP A 22 -1.51 -17.22 -4.00
C ASP A 22 -1.03 -15.79 -4.27
N THR A 23 -0.20 -15.62 -5.29
CA THR A 23 0.23 -14.29 -5.72
C THR A 23 -0.98 -13.67 -6.38
N PRO A 24 -1.56 -12.61 -5.79
CA PRO A 24 -2.71 -11.97 -6.39
C PRO A 24 -2.34 -11.45 -7.77
N GLY A 25 -3.35 -11.37 -8.65
CA GLY A 25 -3.19 -10.80 -9.98
C GLY A 25 -2.72 -9.34 -9.96
N PRO A 26 -2.60 -8.70 -11.13
CA PRO A 26 -2.22 -7.28 -11.20
C PRO A 26 -3.22 -6.41 -10.41
N ILE A 27 -2.72 -5.28 -9.89
CA ILE A 27 -3.54 -4.31 -9.17
C ILE A 27 -4.70 -3.88 -10.09
N PRO A 28 -5.97 -3.98 -9.66
CA PRO A 28 -7.13 -3.70 -10.51
C PRO A 28 -7.48 -2.20 -10.57
N VAL A 29 -6.47 -1.32 -10.55
CA VAL A 29 -6.62 0.13 -10.75
C VAL A 29 -5.55 0.64 -11.71
N ASP A 30 -5.76 1.83 -12.27
CA ASP A 30 -4.75 2.51 -13.07
C ASP A 30 -3.60 3.00 -12.16
N ALA A 31 -2.61 2.12 -12.01
CA ALA A 31 -1.45 2.39 -11.18
C ALA A 31 -0.52 3.45 -11.78
N ASP A 32 -0.56 3.68 -13.10
CA ASP A 32 0.29 4.70 -13.73
C ASP A 32 -0.21 6.11 -13.37
N ARG A 33 -1.52 6.26 -13.16
CA ARG A 33 -2.10 7.48 -12.59
C ARG A 33 -1.98 7.54 -11.06
N LEU A 34 -2.19 6.43 -10.35
CA LEU A 34 -2.23 6.43 -8.89
C LEU A 34 -0.85 6.59 -8.23
N VAL A 35 0.21 6.02 -8.82
CA VAL A 35 1.59 6.09 -8.29
C VAL A 35 2.09 7.52 -8.09
N PRO A 36 2.07 8.41 -9.10
CA PRO A 36 2.58 9.76 -8.93
C PRO A 36 1.75 10.57 -7.92
N MET A 37 0.42 10.42 -7.95
CA MET A 37 -0.49 11.06 -7.01
C MET A 37 -0.22 10.62 -5.56
N LEU A 38 -0.07 9.31 -5.32
CA LEU A 38 0.26 8.77 -4.00
C LEU A 38 1.63 9.26 -3.52
N ALA A 39 2.63 9.25 -4.40
CA ALA A 39 3.98 9.72 -4.08
C ALA A 39 3.98 11.18 -3.62
N GLU A 40 3.31 12.07 -4.36
CA GLU A 40 3.21 13.48 -4.01
C GLU A 40 2.35 13.71 -2.76
N MET A 41 1.33 12.87 -2.53
CA MET A 41 0.56 12.90 -1.28
C MET A 41 1.44 12.63 -0.05
N HIS A 42 2.34 11.64 -0.12
CA HIS A 42 3.28 11.35 0.98
C HIS A 42 4.30 12.48 1.20
N LEU A 43 4.71 13.18 0.13
CA LEU A 43 5.53 14.38 0.28
C LEU A 43 4.75 15.51 0.97
N ALA A 44 3.49 15.72 0.58
CA ALA A 44 2.60 16.67 1.22
C ALA A 44 2.40 16.36 2.72
N GLU A 45 2.16 15.10 3.09
CA GLU A 45 2.09 14.65 4.49
C GLU A 45 3.37 14.98 5.26
N SER A 46 4.53 14.76 4.64
CA SER A 46 5.83 15.07 5.24
C SER A 46 6.05 16.58 5.45
N LEU A 47 5.38 17.44 4.66
CA LEU A 47 5.40 18.89 4.89
C LEU A 47 4.46 19.31 6.03
N VAL A 48 3.33 18.63 6.19
CA VAL A 48 2.39 18.88 7.30
C VAL A 48 3.05 18.65 8.65
N THR A 49 4.00 17.70 8.77
CA THR A 49 4.68 17.45 10.05
C THR A 49 5.50 18.65 10.53
N GLU A 50 5.95 19.51 9.62
CA GLU A 50 6.72 20.72 9.94
C GLU A 50 5.83 21.92 10.35
N VAL A 51 4.51 21.82 10.12
CA VAL A 51 3.54 22.87 10.47
C VAL A 51 3.25 22.85 11.98
N PRO A 52 3.08 24.02 12.65
CA PRO A 52 2.63 24.08 14.03
C PRO A 52 1.33 23.30 14.26
N VAL A 53 1.24 22.53 15.34
CA VAL A 53 0.12 21.61 15.61
C VAL A 53 -1.25 22.26 15.46
N VAL A 54 -1.40 23.51 15.92
CA VAL A 54 -2.66 24.27 15.86
C VAL A 54 -3.16 24.50 14.43
N LEU A 55 -2.27 24.46 13.43
CA LEU A 55 -2.57 24.71 12.02
C LEU A 55 -2.51 23.43 11.16
N ARG A 56 -2.07 22.30 11.72
CA ARG A 56 -1.82 21.07 10.93
C ARG A 56 -3.06 20.56 10.21
N ASP A 57 -4.20 20.54 10.88
CA ASP A 57 -5.44 20.02 10.29
C ASP A 57 -5.86 20.85 9.08
N SER A 58 -5.79 22.18 9.20
CA SER A 58 -6.08 23.10 8.08
C SER A 58 -5.05 22.99 6.96
N MET A 59 -3.75 22.88 7.29
CA MET A 59 -2.70 22.76 6.27
C MET A 59 -2.72 21.41 5.56
N ARG A 60 -3.11 20.35 6.26
CA ARG A 60 -3.30 19.02 5.68
C ARG A 60 -4.36 19.06 4.59
N GLU A 61 -5.51 19.66 4.86
CA GLU A 61 -6.59 19.83 3.87
C GLU A 61 -6.07 20.59 2.63
N VAL A 62 -5.42 21.74 2.84
CA VAL A 62 -4.86 22.55 1.74
C VAL A 62 -3.86 21.79 0.89
N PHE A 63 -2.92 21.05 1.51
CA PHE A 63 -1.91 20.33 0.75
C PHE A 63 -2.47 19.09 0.04
N TYR A 64 -3.37 18.35 0.69
CA TYR A 64 -4.04 17.20 0.07
C TYR A 64 -4.88 17.63 -1.13
N ASP A 65 -5.71 18.66 -0.97
CA ASP A 65 -6.55 19.18 -2.04
C ASP A 65 -5.71 19.72 -3.20
N GLY A 66 -4.58 20.36 -2.89
CA GLY A 66 -3.61 20.79 -3.90
C GLY A 66 -3.10 19.63 -4.76
N VAL A 67 -2.59 18.57 -4.12
CA VAL A 67 -2.11 17.37 -4.84
C VAL A 67 -3.22 16.75 -5.66
N LEU A 68 -4.39 16.50 -5.07
CA LEU A 68 -5.51 15.89 -5.79
C LEU A 68 -5.93 16.71 -7.00
N SER A 69 -5.99 18.04 -6.87
CA SER A 69 -6.33 18.94 -7.96
C SER A 69 -5.28 18.91 -9.09
N GLU A 70 -3.99 18.81 -8.77
CA GLU A 70 -2.92 18.71 -9.78
C GLU A 70 -3.02 17.41 -10.60
N HIS A 71 -3.50 16.33 -9.98
CA HIS A 71 -3.75 15.03 -10.64
C HIS A 71 -5.16 14.92 -11.24
N GLY A 72 -5.93 16.01 -11.23
CA GLY A 72 -7.31 16.06 -11.74
C GLY A 72 -8.22 15.04 -11.06
N SER A 73 -8.02 14.80 -9.77
CA SER A 73 -8.80 13.85 -8.97
C SER A 73 -9.48 14.51 -7.79
N THR A 74 -10.49 13.83 -7.26
CA THR A 74 -11.16 14.23 -6.00
C THR A 74 -10.73 13.32 -4.85
N GLN A 75 -11.01 13.75 -3.62
CA GLN A 75 -10.76 12.92 -2.45
C GLN A 75 -11.56 11.60 -2.50
N GLU A 76 -12.83 11.66 -2.94
CA GLU A 76 -13.69 10.47 -3.07
C GLU A 76 -13.11 9.46 -4.08
N GLU A 77 -12.61 9.96 -5.22
CA GLU A 77 -11.95 9.11 -6.22
C GLU A 77 -10.70 8.45 -5.63
N PHE A 78 -9.82 9.24 -5.00
CA PHE A 78 -8.61 8.72 -4.39
C PHE A 78 -8.90 7.65 -3.32
N ASP A 79 -9.84 7.95 -2.41
CA ASP A 79 -10.26 7.05 -1.34
C ASP A 79 -10.86 5.76 -1.90
N SER A 80 -11.63 5.84 -2.99
CA SER A 80 -12.20 4.66 -3.66
C SER A 80 -11.11 3.77 -4.28
N LEU A 81 -10.09 4.35 -4.90
CA LEU A 81 -8.96 3.62 -5.47
C LEU A 81 -8.15 2.95 -4.36
N MET A 82 -7.84 3.69 -3.30
CA MET A 82 -7.13 3.15 -2.14
C MET A 82 -7.95 2.07 -1.42
N TRP A 83 -9.28 2.17 -1.42
CA TRP A 83 -10.18 1.14 -0.90
C TRP A 83 -10.08 -0.18 -1.67
N ILE A 84 -9.89 -0.13 -2.99
CA ILE A 84 -9.68 -1.31 -3.82
C ILE A 84 -8.29 -1.90 -3.55
N VAL A 85 -7.24 -1.07 -3.53
CA VAL A 85 -5.86 -1.52 -3.33
C VAL A 85 -5.69 -2.22 -1.98
N ARG A 86 -6.29 -1.71 -0.91
CA ARG A 86 -6.16 -2.28 0.45
C ARG A 86 -6.84 -3.65 0.64
N GLN A 87 -7.58 -4.16 -0.34
CA GLN A 87 -8.18 -5.49 -0.23
C GLN A 87 -7.14 -6.61 -0.26
N GLU A 88 -5.94 -6.32 -0.76
CA GLU A 88 -4.88 -7.30 -0.94
C GLU A 88 -3.51 -6.68 -0.57
N PRO A 89 -2.85 -7.19 0.49
CA PRO A 89 -1.55 -6.67 0.94
C PRO A 89 -0.49 -6.55 -0.16
N ALA A 90 -0.42 -7.52 -1.08
CA ALA A 90 0.60 -7.46 -2.13
C ALA A 90 0.39 -6.29 -3.12
N TRP A 91 -0.85 -5.83 -3.30
CA TRP A 91 -1.15 -4.65 -4.11
C TRP A 91 -0.68 -3.36 -3.41
N VAL A 92 -0.88 -3.27 -2.09
CA VAL A 92 -0.37 -2.15 -1.29
C VAL A 92 1.15 -2.10 -1.42
N ASP A 93 1.85 -3.20 -1.14
CA ASP A 93 3.31 -3.26 -1.22
C ASP A 93 3.83 -2.85 -2.60
N SER A 94 3.23 -3.40 -3.66
CA SER A 94 3.56 -3.07 -5.05
C SER A 94 3.37 -1.57 -5.35
N LEU A 95 2.26 -0.98 -4.91
CA LEU A 95 1.97 0.43 -5.12
C LEU A 95 2.98 1.34 -4.42
N TYR A 96 3.33 1.04 -3.17
CA TYR A 96 4.29 1.83 -2.39
C TYR A 96 5.73 1.69 -2.89
N VAL A 97 6.14 0.49 -3.32
CA VAL A 97 7.45 0.29 -3.97
C VAL A 97 7.55 1.15 -5.24
N ARG A 98 6.49 1.18 -6.06
CA ARG A 98 6.45 2.01 -7.26
C ARG A 98 6.46 3.50 -6.95
N ALA A 99 5.74 3.95 -5.92
CA ALA A 99 5.75 5.34 -5.47
C ALA A 99 7.15 5.78 -4.99
N GLY A 100 7.84 4.94 -4.21
CA GLY A 100 9.23 5.19 -3.81
C GLY A 100 10.19 5.28 -4.99
N ALA A 101 10.07 4.37 -5.96
CA ALA A 101 10.87 4.40 -7.19
C ALA A 101 10.61 5.68 -8.02
N TYR A 102 9.34 6.09 -8.14
CA TYR A 102 8.94 7.33 -8.81
C TYR A 102 9.62 8.57 -8.18
N LEU A 103 9.60 8.68 -6.85
CA LEU A 103 10.26 9.77 -6.13
C LEU A 103 11.79 9.74 -6.33
N ALA A 104 12.40 8.56 -6.26
CA ALA A 104 13.83 8.40 -6.45
C ALA A 104 14.27 8.87 -7.84
N GLU A 105 13.56 8.46 -8.89
CA GLU A 105 13.83 8.91 -10.26
C GLU A 105 13.72 10.43 -10.40
N ARG A 106 12.63 11.01 -9.89
CA ARG A 106 12.38 12.45 -10.00
C ARG A 106 13.41 13.31 -9.26
N SER A 107 13.95 12.81 -8.14
CA SER A 107 14.98 13.52 -7.37
C SER A 107 16.32 13.66 -8.12
N THR A 108 16.59 12.80 -9.10
CA THR A 108 17.83 12.84 -9.89
C THR A 108 17.76 13.75 -11.12
N GLN A 109 16.56 14.21 -11.47
CA GLN A 109 16.31 15.05 -12.64
C GLN A 109 16.31 16.56 -12.33
N GLN A 110 16.46 16.94 -11.05
CA GLN A 110 16.59 18.32 -10.57
C GLN A 110 18.05 18.74 -10.44
#